data_AF-A0A1C5CQE0-F1
#
_entry.id   AF-A0A1C5CQE0-F1
#
_cell.length_a   1.000
_cell.length_b   1.000
_cell.length_c   1.000
_cell.angle_alpha   90.00
_cell.angle_beta   90.00
_cell.angle_gamma   90.00
#
_symmetry.space_group_name_H-M   'P 1'
#
loop_
_entity.id
_entity.type
_entity.pdbx_description
1 polymer ?
#
loop_
_entity_poly.entity_id
_entity_poly.type
_entity_poly.pdbx_seq_one_letter_code
_entity_poly.pdbx_strand_id
1 'polypeptide(L)' 'MTAVRVQGVIHEFVMLNALRSTHGAQTAITLATDTLRTALHPA' A
#
# COMPACT_ATOMS: atom_id res chain seq x y z
N MET A 1 8.47 -14.55 5.59
CA MET A 1 8.16 -13.10 5.58
C MET A 1 8.07 -12.65 4.13
N THR A 2 7.07 -11.83 3.80
CA THR A 2 6.98 -11.16 2.49
C THR A 2 7.05 -9.66 2.74
N ALA A 3 8.00 -8.98 2.11
CA ALA A 3 8.20 -7.54 2.25
C ALA A 3 8.41 -6.91 0.86
N VAL A 4 7.70 -5.81 0.60
CA VAL A 4 7.80 -5.05 -0.65
C VAL A 4 8.31 -3.65 -0.33
N ARG A 5 9.33 -3.21 -1.07
CA ARG A 5 9.88 -1.85 -0.97
C ARG A 5 9.35 -1.01 -2.12
N VAL A 6 8.62 0.05 -1.78
CA VAL A 6 8.21 1.08 -2.75
C VAL A 6 9.32 2.14 -2.80
N GLN A 7 9.87 2.36 -3.99
CA GLN A 7 10.94 3.34 -4.21
C GLN A 7 10.36 4.72 -4.55
N GLY A 8 11.12 5.78 -4.30
CA GLY A 8 10.72 7.15 -4.65
C GLY A 8 9.62 7.74 -3.76
N VAL A 9 9.48 7.23 -2.53
CA VAL A 9 8.49 7.69 -1.54
C VAL A 9 9.16 8.08 -0.22
N ILE A 10 8.50 8.94 0.55
CA ILE A 10 8.86 9.24 1.95
C ILE A 10 8.09 8.34 2.91
N HIS A 11 8.49 8.27 4.18
CA HIS A 11 7.93 7.31 5.15
C HIS A 11 6.39 7.27 5.23
N GLU A 12 5.74 8.43 5.35
CA GLU A 12 4.29 8.52 5.59
C GLU A 12 3.46 8.71 4.31
N PHE A 13 4.00 8.31 3.15
CA PHE A 13 3.37 8.55 1.85
C PHE A 13 1.95 7.96 1.69
N VAL A 14 1.57 6.99 2.53
CA VAL A 14 0.21 6.41 2.55
C VAL A 14 -0.75 7.14 3.48
N MET A 15 -0.26 7.92 4.44
CA MET A 15 -1.06 8.65 5.43
C MET A 15 -1.33 10.09 5.01
N LEU A 16 -0.40 10.70 4.27
CA LEU A 16 -0.52 12.10 3.85
C LEU A 16 -1.47 12.27 2.66
N ASN A 17 -2.57 13.00 2.86
CA ASN A 17 -3.58 13.20 1.83
C ASN A 17 -3.02 13.90 0.57
N ALA A 18 -2.04 14.80 0.73
CA ALA A 18 -1.36 15.46 -0.39
C ALA A 18 -0.67 14.47 -1.35
N LEU A 19 -0.34 13.26 -0.88
CA LEU A 19 0.34 12.22 -1.65
C LEU A 19 -0.59 11.10 -2.13
N ARG A 20 -1.90 11.18 -1.82
CA ARG A 20 -2.90 10.12 -2.09
C ARG A 20 -2.92 9.67 -3.55
N SER A 21 -2.74 10.60 -4.48
CA SER A 21 -2.81 10.33 -5.93
C SER A 21 -1.46 9.95 -6.55
N THR A 22 -0.41 9.81 -5.75
CA THR A 22 0.89 9.34 -6.27
C THR A 22 0.83 7.84 -6.59
N HIS A 23 1.60 7.42 -7.59
CA HIS A 23 1.73 6.00 -7.96
C HIS A 23 2.18 5.13 -6.78
N GLY A 24 3.11 5.64 -5.96
CA GLY A 24 3.57 4.94 -4.76
C GLY A 24 2.42 4.66 -3.79
N ALA A 25 1.66 5.69 -3.40
CA ALA A 25 0.57 5.55 -2.44
C ALA A 25 -0.52 4.59 -2.95
N GLN A 26 -0.92 4.72 -4.22
CA GLN A 26 -1.92 3.85 -4.83
C GLN A 26 -1.46 2.39 -4.88
N THR A 27 -0.20 2.15 -5.25
CA THR A 27 0.38 0.79 -5.29
C THR A 27 0.37 0.15 -3.90
N ALA A 28 0.84 0.87 -2.88
CA ALA A 28 0.92 0.36 -1.52
C ALA A 28 -0.47 0.06 -0.92
N ILE A 29 -1.44 0.96 -1.12
CA ILE A 29 -2.82 0.78 -0.62
C ILE A 29 -3.50 -0.41 -1.28
N THR A 30 -3.35 -0.56 -2.61
CA THR A 30 -3.93 -1.68 -3.35
C THR A 30 -3.35 -3.00 -2.86
N LEU A 31 -2.02 -3.10 -2.80
CA LEU A 31 -1.32 -4.30 -2.33
C LEU A 31 -1.73 -4.66 -0.90
N ALA A 32 -1.77 -3.68 0.02
CA ALA A 32 -2.17 -3.91 1.40
C ALA A 32 -3.61 -4.39 1.50
N THR A 33 -4.53 -3.75 0.77
CA THR A 33 -5.96 -4.09 0.79
C THR A 33 -6.21 -5.50 0.24
N ASP A 34 -5.58 -5.86 -0.87
CA ASP A 34 -5.73 -7.19 -1.46
C ASP A 34 -5.11 -8.29 -0.58
N THR A 35 -3.96 -7.99 0.03
CA THR A 35 -3.32 -8.90 1.00
C THR A 35 -4.24 -9.15 2.19
N LEU A 36 -4.79 -8.07 2.78
CA LEU A 36 -5.71 -8.18 3.92
C LEU A 36 -7.00 -8.89 3.53
N ARG A 37 -7.60 -8.59 2.36
CA ARG A 37 -8.80 -9.28 1.89
C ARG A 37 -8.56 -10.79 1.74
N THR A 38 -7.45 -11.17 1.12
CA THR A 38 -7.09 -12.59 0.94
C THR A 38 -6.92 -13.30 2.28
N ALA A 39 -6.28 -12.64 3.25
CA ALA A 39 -6.02 -13.22 4.56
C ALA A 39 -7.27 -13.29 5.46
N LEU A 40 -8.17 -12.31 5.36
CA LEU A 40 -9.31 -12.15 6.28
C LEU A 40 -10.64 -12.63 5.69
N HIS A 41 -10.73 -12.79 4.37
CA HIS A 41 -11.91 -13.33 3.67
C HIS A 41 -11.54 -14.48 2.72
N PRO A 42 -11.03 -15.61 3.25
CA PRO A 42 -10.83 -16.82 2.47
C PRO A 42 -12.18 -17.40 2.01
N ALA A 43 -12.18 -18.05 0.83
CA ALA A 43 -13.35 -18.67 0.22
C ALA A 43 -13.92 -19.84 1.05
#